data_AF-A0A7J9VY63-F1
#
_entry.id   AF-A0A7J9VY63-F1
#
_cell.length_a   1.000
_cell.length_b   1.000
_cell.length_c   1.000
_cell.angle_alpha   90.00
_cell.angle_beta   90.00
_cell.angle_gamma   90.00
#
_symmetry.space_group_name_H-M   'P 1'
#
loop_
_entity.id
_entity.type
_entity.pdbx_description
1 polymer ?
#
loop_
_entity_poly.entity_id
_entity_poly.type
_entity_poly.pdbx_seq_one_letter_code
_entity_poly.pdbx_strand_id
1 'polypeptide(L)'
;MPRWDIQPSAVRGVLDRTGSVAGQFEEQMKAVNAALAGAAVQSSSLVANAITGVAQAQTDSARFIFTRTNACITGAAQATNAYIEGDLEMAANAQAAANAAPVPAPPGG
;
A
#
# COMPACT_ATOMS: atom_id res chain seq x y z
N MET A 1 -6.44 -14.97 21.39
CA MET A 1 -5.68 -14.93 20.12
C MET A 1 -6.37 -13.94 19.20
N PRO A 2 -5.68 -12.94 18.63
CA PRO A 2 -6.30 -12.07 17.64
C PRO A 2 -6.87 -12.95 16.52
N ARG A 3 -8.07 -12.61 16.03
CA ARG A 3 -8.80 -13.42 15.03
C ARG A 3 -8.09 -13.49 13.66
N TRP A 4 -6.98 -12.78 13.52
CA TRP A 4 -6.22 -12.60 12.29
C TRP A 4 -4.78 -13.02 12.56
N ASP A 5 -4.28 -13.97 11.79
CA ASP A 5 -2.88 -14.40 11.83
C ASP A 5 -2.17 -13.78 10.62
N ILE A 6 -1.71 -12.54 10.77
CA ILE A 6 -0.95 -11.84 9.73
C ILE A 6 0.55 -11.96 10.00
N GLN A 7 1.33 -12.12 8.94
CA GLN A 7 2.80 -12.16 9.01
C GLN A 7 3.37 -10.80 8.58
N PRO A 8 3.82 -9.93 9.51
CA PRO A 8 4.22 -8.56 9.16
C PRO A 8 5.37 -8.49 8.15
N SER A 9 6.31 -9.44 8.22
CA SER A 9 7.42 -9.55 7.27
C SER A 9 6.96 -9.89 5.86
N ALA A 10 5.98 -10.79 5.73
CA ALA A 10 5.39 -11.16 4.45
C ALA A 10 4.60 -9.98 3.86
N VAL A 11 3.83 -9.25 4.68
CA VAL A 11 3.13 -8.04 4.24
C VAL A 11 4.11 -6.99 3.73
N ARG A 12 5.20 -6.73 4.46
CA ARG A 12 6.25 -5.82 4.03
C ARG A 12 6.83 -6.21 2.66
N GLY A 13 7.11 -7.49 2.45
CA GLY A 13 7.58 -7.99 1.15
C GLY A 13 6.60 -7.75 0.00
N VAL A 14 5.29 -7.86 0.24
CA VAL A 14 4.25 -7.52 -0.75
C VAL A 14 4.20 -6.01 -1.01
N LEU A 15 4.30 -5.19 0.04
CA LEU A 15 4.30 -3.73 -0.08
C LEU A 15 5.52 -3.24 -0.86
N ASP A 16 6.72 -3.77 -0.56
CA ASP A 16 7.95 -3.41 -1.25
C ASP A 16 7.87 -3.75 -2.75
N ARG A 17 7.38 -4.95 -3.08
CA ARG A 17 7.19 -5.37 -4.48
C ARG A 17 6.17 -4.49 -5.20
N THR A 18 5.07 -4.16 -4.53
CA THR A 18 4.02 -3.30 -5.09
C THR A 18 4.55 -1.88 -5.31
N GLY A 19 5.29 -1.33 -4.35
CA GLY A 19 5.93 -0.02 -4.46
C GLY A 19 6.98 0.03 -5.57
N SER A 20 7.75 -1.04 -5.76
CA SER A 20 8.71 -1.15 -6.88
C SER A 20 8.03 -1.09 -8.24
N VAL A 21 6.94 -1.83 -8.44
CA VAL A 21 6.15 -1.77 -9.70
C VAL A 21 5.49 -0.40 -9.84
N ALA A 22 4.94 0.15 -8.76
CA ALA A 22 4.30 1.47 -8.78
C ALA A 22 5.28 2.59 -9.16
N GLY A 23 6.55 2.49 -8.76
CA GLY A 23 7.60 3.43 -9.14
C GLY A 23 7.88 3.47 -10.65
N GLN A 24 7.60 2.40 -11.38
CA GLN A 24 7.80 2.34 -12.84
C GLN A 24 6.70 3.08 -13.63
N PHE A 25 5.57 3.44 -13.00
CA PHE A 25 4.48 4.13 -13.69
C PHE A 25 4.92 5.48 -14.26
N GLU A 26 5.78 6.24 -13.58
CA GLU A 26 6.21 7.55 -14.06
C GLU A 26 7.00 7.45 -15.37
N GLU A 27 7.88 6.47 -15.47
CA GLU A 27 8.69 6.23 -16.67
C GLU A 27 7.81 5.78 -17.85
N GLN A 28 6.89 4.84 -17.61
CA GLN A 28 5.94 4.39 -18.62
C GLN A 28 5.02 5.53 -19.09
N MET A 29 4.57 6.39 -18.18
CA MET A 29 3.76 7.57 -18.50
C MET A 29 4.53 8.57 -19.37
N LYS A 30 5.82 8.79 -19.09
CA LYS A 30 6.69 9.62 -19.93
C LYS A 30 6.84 9.03 -21.33
N ALA A 31 7.05 7.71 -21.44
CA ALA A 31 7.17 7.01 -22.72
C ALA A 31 5.89 7.12 -23.56
N VAL A 32 4.72 6.90 -22.94
CA VAL A 32 3.41 7.03 -23.60
C VAL A 32 3.19 8.47 -24.08
N ASN A 33 3.41 9.47 -23.22
CA ASN A 33 3.25 10.87 -23.61
C ASN A 33 4.16 11.29 -24.76
N ALA A 34 5.42 10.83 -24.76
CA ALA A 34 6.33 11.08 -25.87
C ALA A 34 5.84 10.45 -27.18
N ALA A 35 5.32 9.22 -27.14
CA ALA A 35 4.76 8.54 -28.30
C ALA A 35 3.50 9.23 -28.84
N LEU A 36 2.57 9.65 -27.97
CA LEU A 36 1.37 10.41 -28.37
C LEU A 36 1.74 11.77 -28.98
N ALA A 37 2.70 12.50 -28.40
CA ALA A 37 3.18 13.76 -28.96
C ALA A 37 3.79 13.57 -30.35
N GLY A 38 4.64 12.55 -30.52
CA GLY A 38 5.23 12.21 -31.83
C GLY A 38 4.18 11.84 -32.88
N ALA A 39 3.14 11.10 -32.49
CA ALA A 39 2.03 10.75 -33.36
C ALA A 39 1.20 11.98 -33.76
N ALA A 40 0.94 12.89 -32.82
CA ALA A 40 0.20 14.12 -33.08
C ALA A 40 0.90 14.97 -34.15
N VAL A 41 2.22 15.16 -34.04
CA VAL A 41 3.02 15.97 -34.98
C VAL A 41 2.96 15.46 -36.42
N GLN A 42 2.87 14.14 -36.62
CA GLN A 42 2.83 13.55 -37.96
C GLN A 42 1.42 13.41 -38.54
N SER A 43 0.39 13.83 -37.79
CA SER A 43 -1.01 13.60 -38.15
C SER A 43 -1.71 14.88 -38.61
N SER A 44 -2.85 14.73 -39.30
CA SER A 44 -3.68 15.87 -39.68
C SER A 44 -4.29 16.55 -38.44
N SER A 45 -4.67 17.82 -38.55
CA SER A 45 -5.16 18.62 -37.41
C SER A 45 -6.33 17.98 -36.64
N LEU A 46 -7.25 17.32 -37.35
CA LEU A 46 -8.36 16.60 -36.72
C LEU A 46 -7.88 15.39 -35.91
N VAL A 47 -6.92 14.63 -36.45
CA VAL A 47 -6.35 13.46 -35.79
C VAL A 47 -5.46 13.87 -34.62
N ALA A 48 -4.68 14.94 -34.76
CA ALA A 48 -3.86 15.50 -33.69
C ALA A 48 -4.71 15.94 -32.48
N ASN A 49 -5.88 16.55 -32.73
CA ASN A 49 -6.84 16.90 -31.69
C ASN A 49 -7.39 15.65 -30.99
N ALA A 50 -7.75 14.60 -31.73
CA ALA A 50 -8.22 13.34 -31.16
C ALA A 50 -7.13 12.65 -30.31
N ILE A 51 -5.88 12.63 -30.78
CA ILE A 51 -4.71 12.11 -30.06
C ILE A 51 -4.51 12.88 -28.76
N THR A 52 -4.67 14.20 -28.78
CA THR A 52 -4.57 15.05 -27.57
C THR A 52 -5.67 14.71 -26.56
N GLY A 53 -6.91 14.51 -27.01
CA GLY A 53 -8.01 14.08 -26.14
C GLY A 53 -7.76 12.72 -25.49
N VAL A 54 -7.20 11.76 -26.24
CA VAL A 54 -6.78 10.46 -25.70
C VAL A 54 -5.64 10.63 -24.69
N ALA A 55 -4.64 11.46 -24.99
CA ALA A 55 -3.51 11.72 -24.08
C ALA A 55 -3.99 12.25 -22.72
N GLN A 56 -4.95 13.17 -22.73
CA GLN A 56 -5.55 13.73 -21.51
C GLN A 56 -6.30 12.67 -20.72
N ALA A 57 -7.21 11.92 -21.35
CA ALA A 57 -8.00 10.88 -20.68
C ALA A 57 -7.12 9.76 -20.09
N GLN A 58 -6.04 9.37 -20.78
CA GLN A 58 -5.08 8.39 -20.29
C GLN A 58 -4.27 8.92 -19.09
N THR A 59 -3.90 10.20 -19.12
CA THR A 59 -3.20 10.84 -17.99
C THR A 59 -4.05 10.86 -16.72
N ASP A 60 -5.34 11.20 -16.84
CA ASP A 60 -6.25 11.22 -15.70
C ASP A 60 -6.49 9.81 -15.13
N SER A 61 -6.68 8.83 -16.01
CA SER A 61 -6.86 7.43 -15.63
C SER A 61 -5.62 6.88 -14.91
N ALA A 62 -4.43 7.18 -15.42
CA ALA A 62 -3.18 6.76 -14.79
C ALA A 62 -2.97 7.43 -13.41
N ARG A 63 -3.25 8.73 -13.29
CA ARG A 63 -3.19 9.45 -12.01
C ARG A 63 -4.14 8.84 -10.97
N PHE A 64 -5.35 8.47 -11.40
CA PHE A 64 -6.33 7.82 -10.54
C PHE A 64 -5.82 6.48 -10.01
N ILE A 65 -5.25 5.62 -10.88
CA ILE A 65 -4.67 4.34 -10.48
C ILE A 65 -3.51 4.57 -9.51
N PHE A 66 -2.58 5.46 -9.82
CA PHE A 66 -1.43 5.76 -8.97
C PHE A 66 -1.84 6.23 -7.57
N THR A 67 -2.81 7.15 -7.50
CA THR A 67 -3.35 7.65 -6.23
C THR A 67 -3.92 6.52 -5.39
N ARG A 68 -4.71 5.64 -6.01
CA ARG A 68 -5.32 4.50 -5.31
C ARG A 68 -4.28 3.48 -4.87
N THR A 69 -3.29 3.17 -5.70
CA THR A 69 -2.21 2.25 -5.36
C THR A 69 -1.44 2.75 -4.13
N ASN A 70 -1.09 4.04 -4.09
CA ASN A 70 -0.41 4.61 -2.93
C ASN A 70 -1.27 4.61 -1.66
N ALA A 71 -2.58 4.89 -1.80
CA ALA A 71 -3.51 4.80 -0.69
C ALA A 71 -3.60 3.37 -0.13
N CYS A 72 -3.65 2.36 -1.01
CA CYS A 72 -3.65 0.94 -0.61
C CYS A 72 -2.35 0.53 0.08
N ILE A 73 -1.19 0.91 -0.46
CA ILE A 73 0.12 0.61 0.15
C ILE A 73 0.19 1.23 1.56
N THR A 74 -0.16 2.51 1.67
CA THR A 74 -0.16 3.24 2.95
C THR A 74 -1.13 2.62 3.95
N GLY A 75 -2.37 2.34 3.54
CA GLY A 75 -3.39 1.76 4.40
C GLY A 75 -3.00 0.36 4.90
N ALA A 76 -2.42 -0.47 4.03
CA ALA A 76 -1.93 -1.79 4.42
C ALA A 76 -0.74 -1.72 5.39
N ALA A 77 0.19 -0.76 5.20
CA ALA A 77 1.27 -0.51 6.14
C ALA A 77 0.73 -0.06 7.52
N GLN A 78 -0.22 0.88 7.54
CA GLN A 78 -0.86 1.34 8.77
C GLN A 78 -1.61 0.22 9.49
N ALA A 79 -2.38 -0.59 8.76
CA ALA A 79 -3.08 -1.74 9.34
C ALA A 79 -2.12 -2.75 9.96
N THR A 80 -0.96 -2.97 9.34
CA THR A 80 0.08 -3.88 9.87
C THR A 80 0.71 -3.30 11.14
N ASN A 81 0.96 -1.99 11.19
CA ASN A 81 1.47 -1.35 12.39
C ASN A 81 0.47 -1.44 13.55
N ALA A 82 -0.81 -1.14 13.30
CA ALA A 82 -1.86 -1.25 14.30
C ALA A 82 -2.02 -2.69 14.84
N TYR A 83 -1.83 -3.70 13.98
CA TYR A 83 -1.81 -5.09 14.42
C TYR A 83 -0.66 -5.39 15.39
N ILE A 84 0.57 -4.95 15.07
CA ILE A 84 1.75 -5.13 15.93
C ILE A 84 1.55 -4.40 17.27
N GLU A 85 1.06 -3.16 17.23
CA GLU A 85 0.79 -2.37 18.44
C GLU A 85 -0.22 -3.05 19.35
N GLY A 86 -1.32 -3.59 18.79
CA GLY A 86 -2.31 -4.34 19.56
C GLY A 86 -1.75 -5.61 20.20
N ASP A 87 -0.86 -6.33 19.51
CA ASP A 87 -0.17 -7.50 20.09
C ASP A 87 0.75 -7.10 21.26
N LEU A 88 1.45 -5.96 21.17
CA LEU A 88 2.27 -5.44 22.25
C LEU A 88 1.43 -5.02 23.47
N GLU A 89 0.28 -4.38 23.25
CA GLU A 89 -0.65 -4.01 24.33
C GLU A 89 -1.21 -5.25 25.05
N MET A 90 -1.63 -6.28 24.30
CA MET A 90 -2.09 -7.54 24.89
C MET A 90 -0.98 -8.23 25.69
N ALA A 91 0.26 -8.22 25.19
CA ALA A 91 1.42 -8.78 25.90
C ALA A 91 1.71 -8.02 27.21
N ALA A 92 1.68 -6.69 27.19
CA ALA A 92 1.88 -5.86 28.37
C ALA A 92 0.79 -6.12 29.43
N ASN A 93 -0.48 -6.19 29.01
CA ASN A 93 -1.60 -6.50 29.91
C ASN A 93 -1.49 -7.90 30.52
N ALA A 94 -1.07 -8.90 29.74
CA ALA A 94 -0.85 -10.26 30.24
C ALA A 94 0.29 -10.33 31.27
N GLN A 95 1.40 -9.61 31.03
CA GLN A 95 2.50 -9.51 31.99
C GLN A 95 2.07 -8.82 33.28
N ALA A 96 1.33 -7.72 33.18
CA ALA A 96 0.78 -7.02 34.34
C ALA A 96 -0.16 -7.92 35.16
N ALA A 97 -1.05 -8.66 34.49
CA ALA A 97 -1.95 -9.61 35.13
C ALA A 97 -1.19 -10.79 35.79
N ALA A 98 -0.15 -11.32 35.15
CA ALA A 98 0.69 -12.37 35.72
C ALA A 98 1.45 -11.90 36.97
N ASN A 99 1.98 -10.68 36.95
CA ASN A 99 2.66 -10.08 38.11
C ASN A 99 1.69 -9.77 39.26
N ALA A 100 0.42 -9.49 38.96
CA ALA A 100 -0.62 -9.25 39.95
C ALA A 100 -1.26 -10.55 40.51
N ALA A 101 -0.91 -11.72 39.94
CA ALA A 101 -1.48 -12.99 40.37
C ALA A 101 -1.00 -13.35 41.79
N PRO A 102 -1.91 -13.63 42.74
CA PRO A 102 -1.53 -14.07 44.08
C PRO A 102 -0.72 -15.37 44.03
N VAL A 103 0.35 -15.45 44.80
CA VAL A 103 1.11 -16.69 44.96
C VAL A 103 0.22 -17.71 45.68
N PRO A 104 0.02 -18.93 45.13
CA PRO A 104 -0.76 -19.96 45.81
C PRO A 104 -0.16 -20.24 47.19
N ALA A 105 -0.99 -20.28 48.23
CA ALA A 105 -0.54 -20.73 49.54
C ALA A 105 -0.05 -22.19 49.43
N PRO A 106 1.08 -22.55 50.06
CA PRO A 106 1.57 -23.93 50.02
C PRO A 106 0.51 -24.88 50.60
N PRO A 107 0.32 -26.08 50.04
CA PRO A 107 -0.69 -27.01 50.52
C PRO A 107 -0.27 -27.56 51.90
N GLY A 108 -0.85 -26.99 52.97
CA GLY A 108 -0.73 -27.46 54.35
C GLY A 108 -0.19 -26.39 55.31
N GLY A 109 -1.09 -25.75 56.06
CA GLY A 109 -0.82 -24.84 57.17
C GLY A 109 -2.09 -24.50 57.92
#